data_AF-A0AA90B0S3-F1
#
_entry.id   AF-A0AA90B0S3-F1
#
_cell.length_a   1.000
_cell.length_b   1.000
_cell.length_c   1.000
_cell.angle_alpha   90.00
_cell.angle_beta   90.00
_cell.angle_gamma   90.00
#
_symmetry.space_group_name_H-M   'P 1'
#
loop_
_entity.id
_entity.type
_entity.pdbx_description
1 polymer ?
#
loop_
_entity_poly.entity_id
_entity_poly.type
_entity_poly.pdbx_seq_one_letter_code
_entity_poly.pdbx_strand_id
1 'polypeptide(L)'
;MGLPDDDQHRQVFLDNLVSGDDAHLLLSPGITLLPIKSGTQRGLALQITPEALQAGQLQQVLERRFEHALAFDGCFIYLDAKAALVIWHALPASGALNGAVSRMLSLARLEALDGHRTR
;
A
#
# COMPACT_ATOMS: atom_id res chain seq x y z
N MET A 1 26.05 -11.47 0.38
CA MET A 1 25.92 -10.12 0.96
C MET A 1 24.49 -9.70 0.73
N GLY A 2 23.64 -9.74 1.76
CA GLY A 2 22.23 -9.33 1.64
C GLY A 2 22.15 -7.82 1.65
N LEU A 3 21.42 -7.24 0.68
CA LEU A 3 21.26 -5.80 0.57
C LEU A 3 20.32 -5.29 1.69
N PRO A 4 20.74 -4.32 2.51
CA PRO A 4 19.91 -3.70 3.55
C PRO A 4 19.03 -2.55 3.01
N ASP A 5 18.82 -2.45 1.70
CA ASP A 5 18.31 -1.22 1.07
C ASP A 5 16.78 -1.08 1.13
N ASP A 6 16.03 -2.18 0.99
CA ASP A 6 14.56 -2.11 0.84
C ASP A 6 13.83 -1.74 2.14
N ASP A 7 14.26 -2.31 3.28
CA ASP A 7 13.69 -1.96 4.58
C ASP A 7 14.06 -0.53 4.99
N GLN A 8 15.27 -0.07 4.65
CA GLN A 8 15.71 1.29 4.91
C GLN A 8 14.93 2.30 4.05
N HIS A 9 14.73 2.02 2.75
CA HIS A 9 13.92 2.85 1.86
C HIS A 9 12.47 2.94 2.31
N ARG A 10 11.90 1.82 2.79
CA ARG A 10 10.55 1.84 3.37
C ARG A 10 10.49 2.68 4.63
N GLN A 11 11.45 2.55 5.54
CA GLN A 11 11.46 3.35 6.76
C GLN A 11 11.60 4.86 6.45
N VAL A 12 12.50 5.24 5.54
CA VAL A 12 12.66 6.64 5.09
C VAL A 12 11.37 7.17 4.47
N PHE A 13 10.70 6.39 3.63
CA PHE A 13 9.41 6.76 3.07
C PHE A 13 8.35 7.00 4.17
N LEU A 14 8.27 6.12 5.17
CA LEU A 14 7.32 6.26 6.27
C LEU A 14 7.62 7.47 7.15
N ASP A 15 8.89 7.78 7.40
CA ASP A 15 9.31 8.95 8.16
C ASP A 15 8.95 10.25 7.41
N ASN A 16 9.15 10.28 6.09
CA ASN A 16 8.75 11.39 5.22
C ASN A 16 7.22 11.55 5.19
N LEU A 17 6.49 10.43 5.13
CA LEU A 17 5.02 10.41 5.16
C LEU A 17 4.47 10.99 6.47
N VAL A 18 5.07 10.65 7.62
CA VAL A 18 4.71 11.23 8.93
C VAL A 18 5.05 12.72 9.00
N SER A 19 6.17 13.13 8.41
CA SER A 19 6.60 14.53 8.33
C SER A 19 5.71 15.36 7.40
N GLY A 20 4.92 14.69 6.54
CA GLY A 20 3.96 15.32 5.65
C GLY A 20 4.52 15.68 4.28
N ASP A 21 5.66 15.10 3.92
CA ASP A 21 6.29 15.23 2.60
C ASP A 21 5.59 14.33 1.56
N ASP A 22 5.56 14.77 0.31
CA ASP A 22 5.07 13.98 -0.84
C ASP A 22 6.14 12.97 -1.29
N ALA A 23 6.47 12.02 -0.41
CA ALA A 23 7.38 10.93 -0.74
C ALA A 23 6.66 9.83 -1.53
N HIS A 24 7.35 9.18 -2.45
CA HIS A 24 6.82 8.03 -3.19
C HIS A 24 7.79 6.86 -3.05
N LEU A 25 7.27 5.65 -2.84
CA LEU A 25 8.07 4.43 -2.79
C LEU A 25 7.57 3.46 -3.86
N LEU A 26 8.38 3.25 -4.89
CA LEU A 26 8.13 2.25 -5.92
C LEU A 26 8.48 0.86 -5.34
N LEU A 27 7.49 -0.04 -5.28
CA LEU A 27 7.69 -1.41 -4.80
C LEU A 27 8.06 -2.36 -5.95
N SER A 28 7.43 -2.16 -7.11
CA SER A 28 7.72 -2.88 -8.35
C SER A 28 7.18 -2.07 -9.54
N PRO A 29 7.50 -2.41 -10.80
CA PRO A 29 6.92 -1.72 -11.95
C PRO A 29 5.39 -1.67 -11.87
N GLY A 30 4.84 -0.45 -11.85
CA GLY A 30 3.40 -0.19 -11.76
C GLY A 30 2.78 -0.37 -10.36
N ILE A 31 3.56 -0.59 -9.30
CA ILE A 31 3.07 -0.70 -7.91
C ILE A 31 3.84 0.26 -7.01
N THR A 32 3.12 1.22 -6.42
CA THR A 32 3.72 2.34 -5.67
C THR A 32 2.97 2.61 -4.36
N LEU A 33 3.70 2.94 -3.31
CA LEU A 33 3.17 3.56 -2.09
C LEU A 33 3.34 5.07 -2.17
N LEU A 34 2.30 5.82 -1.85
CA LEU A 34 2.34 7.28 -1.84
C LEU A 34 1.35 7.92 -0.84
N PRO A 35 1.61 9.14 -0.35
CA PRO A 35 0.64 9.93 0.38
C PRO A 35 -0.50 10.33 -0.55
N ILE A 36 -1.73 10.10 -0.10
CA ILE A 36 -2.93 10.65 -0.73
C ILE A 36 -3.80 11.29 0.34
N LYS A 37 -4.26 12.51 0.07
CA LYS A 37 -5.32 13.16 0.84
C LYS A 37 -6.68 12.70 0.34
N SER A 38 -7.49 12.16 1.25
CA SER A 38 -8.92 11.91 1.02
C SER A 38 -9.71 12.88 1.89
N GLY A 39 -10.28 13.92 1.27
CA GLY A 39 -10.90 15.02 2.00
C GLY A 39 -9.91 15.75 2.92
N THR A 40 -10.22 15.78 4.22
CA THR A 40 -9.37 16.41 5.25
C THR A 40 -8.34 15.45 5.85
N GLN A 41 -8.41 14.16 5.53
CA GLN A 41 -7.51 13.14 6.08
C GLN A 41 -6.35 12.85 5.14
N ARG A 42 -5.13 12.95 5.68
CA ARG A 42 -3.94 12.37 5.05
C ARG A 42 -3.97 10.85 5.26
N GLY A 43 -3.60 10.12 4.22
CA GLY A 43 -3.47 8.68 4.30
C GLY A 43 -2.38 8.16 3.39
N LEU A 44 -2.12 6.88 3.54
CA LEU A 44 -1.24 6.09 2.71
C LEU A 44 -2.07 5.42 1.63
N ALA A 45 -1.60 5.46 0.39
CA ALA A 45 -2.18 4.74 -0.72
C ALA A 45 -1.20 3.74 -1.30
N LEU A 46 -1.69 2.52 -1.57
CA LEU A 46 -1.06 1.55 -2.46
C LEU A 46 -1.77 1.65 -3.80
N GLN A 47 -1.05 2.10 -4.82
CA GLN A 47 -1.54 2.26 -6.18
C GLN A 47 -0.95 1.18 -7.08
N ILE A 48 -1.81 0.47 -7.80
CA ILE A 48 -1.46 -0.52 -8.82
C ILE A 48 -1.98 0.02 -10.16
N THR A 49 -1.07 0.33 -11.08
CA THR A 49 -1.45 0.86 -12.39
C THR A 49 -2.20 -0.20 -13.21
N PRO A 50 -3.02 0.21 -14.19
CA PRO A 50 -3.79 -0.73 -15.01
C PRO A 50 -2.93 -1.82 -15.66
N GLU A 51 -1.68 -1.50 -16.01
CA GLU A 51 -0.74 -2.42 -16.66
C GLU A 51 -0.15 -3.46 -15.70
N ALA A 52 -0.08 -3.13 -14.40
CA ALA A 52 0.38 -4.05 -13.34
C ALA A 52 -0.77 -4.84 -12.70
N LEU A 53 -2.02 -4.40 -12.91
CA LEU A 53 -3.21 -5.00 -12.34
C LEU A 53 -3.46 -6.40 -12.93
N GLN A 54 -3.42 -7.42 -12.08
CA GLN A 54 -3.65 -8.80 -12.50
C GLN A 54 -5.14 -9.05 -12.80
N ALA A 55 -5.42 -9.96 -13.72
CA ALA A 55 -6.79 -10.36 -14.03
C ALA A 55 -7.52 -10.86 -12.77
N GLY A 56 -8.68 -10.28 -12.48
CA GLY A 56 -9.46 -10.60 -11.28
C GLY A 56 -8.91 -10.05 -9.96
N GLN A 57 -7.82 -9.28 -9.96
CA GLN A 57 -7.22 -8.75 -8.72
C GLN A 57 -8.18 -7.82 -7.96
N LEU A 58 -8.91 -6.96 -8.68
CA LEU A 58 -9.94 -6.12 -8.08
C LEU A 58 -11.02 -6.95 -7.37
N GLN A 59 -11.53 -7.99 -8.04
CA GLN A 59 -12.53 -8.88 -7.46
C GLN A 59 -11.99 -9.54 -6.18
N GLN A 60 -10.79 -10.12 -6.24
CA GLN A 60 -10.17 -10.80 -5.09
C GLN A 60 -9.92 -9.84 -3.91
N VAL A 61 -9.54 -8.60 -4.19
CA VAL A 61 -9.36 -7.54 -3.18
C VAL A 61 -10.69 -7.22 -2.49
N LEU A 62 -11.77 -7.09 -3.25
CA LEU A 62 -13.11 -6.85 -2.71
C LEU A 62 -13.63 -8.04 -1.91
N GLU A 63 -13.47 -9.27 -2.42
CA GLU A 63 -13.81 -10.51 -1.72
C GLU A 63 -13.08 -10.61 -0.37
N ARG A 64 -11.75 -10.42 -0.35
CA ARG A 64 -10.96 -10.44 0.88
C ARG A 64 -11.39 -9.38 1.88
N ARG A 65 -11.64 -8.14 1.41
CA ARG A 65 -12.11 -7.04 2.27
C ARG A 65 -13.46 -7.34 2.88
N PHE A 66 -14.32 -8.06 2.16
CA PHE A 66 -15.64 -8.47 2.64
C PHE A 66 -15.54 -9.63 3.64
N GLU A 67 -14.84 -10.71 3.27
CA GLU A 67 -14.67 -11.90 4.11
C GLU A 67 -13.96 -11.60 5.43
N HIS A 68 -12.96 -10.72 5.40
CA HIS A 68 -12.11 -10.40 6.55
C HIS A 68 -12.26 -8.93 6.95
N ALA A 69 -13.50 -8.45 7.08
CA ALA A 69 -13.81 -7.04 7.31
C ALA A 69 -13.07 -6.41 8.50
N LEU A 70 -12.85 -7.17 9.59
CA LEU A 70 -12.11 -6.71 10.76
C LEU A 70 -10.59 -6.65 10.53
N ALA A 71 -10.03 -7.58 9.76
CA ALA A 71 -8.59 -7.63 9.49
C ALA A 71 -8.14 -6.50 8.56
N PHE A 72 -9.04 -6.05 7.68
CA PHE A 72 -8.81 -4.99 6.71
C PHE A 72 -9.63 -3.73 7.02
N ASP A 73 -10.02 -3.55 8.29
CA ASP A 73 -10.67 -2.32 8.72
C ASP A 73 -9.76 -1.11 8.46
N GLY A 74 -10.37 0.02 8.07
CA GLY A 74 -9.64 1.22 7.65
C GLY A 74 -9.02 1.18 6.25
N CYS A 75 -9.00 0.02 5.57
CA CYS A 75 -8.66 -0.04 4.14
C CYS A 75 -9.88 0.27 3.28
N PHE A 76 -9.75 1.27 2.41
CA PHE A 76 -10.73 1.69 1.41
C PHE A 76 -10.20 1.35 0.02
N ILE A 77 -11.04 0.77 -0.83
CA ILE A 77 -10.66 0.29 -2.17
C ILE A 77 -11.45 1.08 -3.20
N TYR A 78 -10.77 1.62 -4.20
CA TYR A 78 -11.42 2.29 -5.33
C TYR A 78 -10.55 2.21 -6.59
N LEU A 79 -11.15 2.52 -7.74
CA LEU A 79 -10.44 2.79 -8.98
C LEU A 79 -10.31 4.30 -9.17
N ASP A 80 -9.12 4.77 -9.52
CA ASP A 80 -8.92 6.19 -9.85
C ASP A 80 -9.38 6.51 -11.29
N ALA A 81 -9.25 7.78 -11.69
CA ALA A 81 -9.63 8.24 -13.03
C ALA A 81 -8.83 7.59 -14.17
N LYS A 82 -7.69 6.96 -13.87
CA LYS A 82 -6.85 6.21 -14.82
C LYS A 82 -7.12 4.70 -14.74
N ALA A 83 -8.15 4.27 -14.00
CA ALA A 83 -8.45 2.86 -13.70
C ALA A 83 -7.34 2.13 -12.92
N ALA A 84 -6.47 2.86 -12.22
CA ALA A 84 -5.54 2.24 -11.29
C ALA A 84 -6.31 1.78 -10.05
N LEU A 85 -5.96 0.59 -9.55
CA LEU A 85 -6.48 0.10 -8.27
C LEU A 85 -5.77 0.81 -7.13
N VAL A 86 -6.54 1.47 -6.28
CA VAL A 86 -6.03 2.17 -5.10
C VAL A 86 -6.61 1.53 -3.85
N ILE A 87 -5.72 1.12 -2.95
CA ILE A 87 -6.04 0.80 -1.57
C ILE A 87 -5.54 1.96 -0.71
N TRP A 88 -6.46 2.67 -0.08
CA TRP A 88 -6.16 3.80 0.80
C TRP A 88 -6.40 3.42 2.26
N HIS A 89 -5.54 3.92 3.14
CA HIS A 89 -5.69 3.78 4.59
C HIS A 89 -5.34 5.12 5.26
N ALA A 90 -6.20 5.59 6.17
CA ALA A 90 -5.92 6.80 6.97
C ALA A 90 -4.60 6.66 7.72
N LEU A 91 -3.81 7.72 7.86
CA LEU A 91 -2.48 7.60 8.47
C LEU A 91 -2.62 7.09 9.93
N PRO A 92 -2.12 5.88 10.25
CA PRO A 92 -2.14 5.40 11.62
C PRO A 92 -1.04 6.11 12.43
N ALA A 93 -1.08 5.96 13.76
CA ALA A 93 0.02 6.38 14.62
C ALA A 93 1.35 5.75 14.16
N SER A 94 2.47 6.46 14.33
CA SER A 94 3.78 6.11 13.74
C SER A 94 4.23 4.66 13.98
N GLY A 95 3.93 4.09 15.16
CA GLY A 95 4.26 2.70 15.49
C GLY A 95 3.47 1.61 14.74
N ALA A 96 2.42 1.98 13.99
CA ALA A 96 1.52 1.04 13.29
C ALA A 96 1.58 1.15 11.75
N LEU A 97 2.42 2.04 11.21
CA LEU A 97 2.54 2.29 9.76
C LEU A 97 3.03 1.07 8.98
N ASN A 98 4.11 0.43 9.43
CA ASN A 98 4.61 -0.80 8.80
C ASN A 98 3.52 -1.89 8.75
N GLY A 99 2.79 -2.08 9.86
CA GLY A 99 1.67 -3.02 9.89
C GLY A 99 0.53 -2.63 8.94
N ALA A 100 0.28 -1.34 8.71
CA ALA A 100 -0.70 -0.89 7.71
C ALA A 100 -0.24 -1.21 6.29
N VAL A 101 1.03 -0.98 5.95
CA VAL A 101 1.63 -1.37 4.66
C VAL A 101 1.46 -2.87 4.43
N SER A 102 1.88 -3.70 5.39
CA SER A 102 1.76 -5.16 5.33
C SER A 102 0.32 -5.61 5.11
N ARG A 103 -0.64 -4.99 5.82
CA ARG A 103 -2.06 -5.26 5.63
C ARG A 103 -2.56 -4.87 4.24
N MET A 104 -2.16 -3.72 3.73
CA MET A 104 -2.55 -3.25 2.38
C MET A 104 -1.99 -4.18 1.29
N LEU A 105 -0.74 -4.61 1.43
CA LEU A 105 -0.12 -5.57 0.52
C LEU A 105 -0.80 -6.92 0.57
N SER A 106 -1.11 -7.42 1.78
CA SER A 106 -1.87 -8.66 1.91
C SER A 106 -3.27 -8.55 1.31
N LEU A 107 -3.97 -7.43 1.51
CA LEU A 107 -5.27 -7.22 0.88
C LEU A 107 -5.18 -7.33 -0.66
N ALA A 108 -4.10 -6.82 -1.26
CA ALA A 108 -3.82 -6.89 -2.70
C ALA A 108 -3.23 -8.22 -3.21
N ARG A 109 -2.97 -9.20 -2.33
CA ARG A 109 -2.20 -10.43 -2.62
C ARG A 109 -0.77 -10.16 -3.11
N LEU A 110 -0.16 -9.13 -2.53
CA LEU A 110 1.19 -8.65 -2.83
C LEU A 110 2.11 -8.85 -1.62
N GLU A 111 1.86 -9.87 -0.78
CA GLU A 111 2.66 -10.13 0.43
C GLU A 111 4.15 -10.34 0.11
N ALA A 112 4.48 -10.80 -1.10
CA ALA A 112 5.86 -10.93 -1.57
C ALA A 112 6.62 -9.58 -1.69
N LEU A 113 5.89 -8.46 -1.75
CA LEU A 113 6.46 -7.11 -1.75
C LEU A 113 6.60 -6.52 -0.34
N ASP A 114 6.06 -7.18 0.68
CA ASP A 114 6.11 -6.71 2.07
C ASP A 114 7.51 -6.86 2.69
N GLY A 115 8.34 -7.68 2.06
CA GLY A 115 9.78 -7.62 2.18
C GLY A 115 10.39 -8.44 1.06
N HIS A 116 11.14 -7.81 0.14
CA HIS A 116 11.94 -8.51 -0.87
C HIS A 116 13.13 -9.30 -0.25
N ARG A 117 12.86 -10.06 0.81
CA ARG A 117 13.60 -11.21 1.30
C ARG A 117 12.99 -12.47 0.70
N THR A 118 13.37 -12.76 -0.54
CA THR A 118 13.60 -14.08 -1.15
C THR A 118 13.86 -13.80 -2.64
N ARG A 119 15.06 -13.94 -3.17
CA ARG A 119 15.98 -15.08 -3.06
C ARG A 119 17.37 -14.68 -3.55
#